data_AF-A0A5B6ZH51-F1
#
_entry.id   AF-A0A5B6ZH51-F1
#
_cell.length_a   1.000
_cell.length_b   1.000
_cell.length_c   1.000
_cell.angle_alpha   90.00
_cell.angle_beta   90.00
_cell.angle_gamma   90.00
#
_symmetry.space_group_name_H-M   'P 1'
#
loop_
_entity.id
_entity.type
_entity.pdbx_description
1 polymer ?
#
loop_
_entity_poly.entity_id
_entity_poly.type
_entity_poly.pdbx_seq_one_letter_code
_entity_poly.pdbx_strand_id
1 'polypeptide(L)'
;MGKGDGCCFSAIMSNVPILLITITVTIIVIRVLYVIYWSSKPLRTTSPQPVSTLVVLGSGGHTAEMLNLLSVLQKDRFTPRFYIAAATDHMSLQKALSFENSLVDKTGVKTAQFKQIYRSREVGQSYLTSVGTTIIAMAHALWLMIKIRPQVILCNGPGTCIPLCVIAFIFKVVGIRWSTIFYVESIARVRRLSLSGLLLYKLHMADQLFVQWPQLQRKYPRAHYVGCLM
;
A
#
# COMPACT_ATOMS: atom_id res chain seq x y z
N MET A 1 -63.72 -8.50 14.64
CA MET A 1 -62.62 -8.79 15.58
C MET A 1 -61.31 -8.92 14.79
N GLY A 2 -60.59 -7.82 14.60
CA GLY A 2 -59.28 -7.78 13.91
C GLY A 2 -58.18 -7.37 14.88
N LYS A 3 -57.66 -8.34 15.65
CA LYS A 3 -56.62 -8.11 16.69
C LYS A 3 -55.35 -8.96 16.46
N GLY A 4 -55.14 -9.47 15.24
CA GLY A 4 -54.02 -10.35 14.87
C GLY A 4 -52.84 -9.67 14.16
N ASP A 5 -53.07 -8.58 13.42
CA ASP A 5 -52.08 -8.08 12.45
C ASP A 5 -51.02 -7.13 13.04
N GLY A 6 -51.29 -6.53 14.20
CA GLY A 6 -50.38 -5.56 14.82
C GLY A 6 -49.12 -6.17 15.45
N CYS A 7 -49.19 -7.43 15.91
CA CYS A 7 -48.06 -8.09 16.58
C CYS A 7 -47.01 -8.58 15.57
N CYS A 8 -47.47 -9.15 14.44
CA CYS A 8 -46.58 -9.54 13.35
C CYS A 8 -45.87 -8.33 12.73
N PHE A 9 -46.56 -7.21 12.53
CA PHE A 9 -45.96 -6.02 11.95
C PHE A 9 -44.85 -5.40 12.83
N SER A 10 -45.05 -5.40 14.15
CA SER A 10 -44.03 -4.95 15.12
C SER A 10 -42.79 -5.86 15.16
N ALA A 11 -42.99 -7.18 15.14
CA ALA A 11 -41.90 -8.15 15.09
C ALA A 11 -41.12 -8.09 13.76
N ILE A 12 -41.82 -7.84 12.64
CA ILE A 12 -41.19 -7.65 11.33
C ILE A 12 -40.36 -6.36 11.33
N MET A 13 -40.89 -5.24 11.84
CA MET A 13 -40.15 -3.96 11.90
C MET A 13 -38.90 -4.01 12.78
N SER A 14 -38.91 -4.79 13.88
CA SER A 14 -37.73 -5.01 14.74
C SER A 14 -36.60 -5.79 14.04
N ASN A 15 -36.96 -6.71 13.14
CA ASN A 15 -35.99 -7.55 12.44
C ASN A 15 -35.45 -6.92 11.14
N VAL A 16 -36.13 -5.93 10.57
CA VAL A 16 -35.67 -5.18 9.38
C VAL A 16 -34.27 -4.58 9.55
N PRO A 17 -33.92 -3.83 10.62
CA PRO A 17 -32.57 -3.28 10.76
C PRO A 17 -31.51 -4.37 10.90
N ILE A 18 -31.81 -5.47 11.59
CA ILE A 18 -30.89 -6.61 11.73
C ILE A 18 -30.66 -7.26 10.36
N LEU A 19 -31.71 -7.45 9.57
CA LEU A 19 -31.62 -7.98 8.21
C LEU A 19 -30.80 -7.05 7.29
N LEU A 20 -31.01 -5.74 7.36
CA LEU A 20 -30.23 -4.76 6.59
C LEU A 20 -28.74 -4.77 6.98
N ILE A 21 -28.43 -4.84 8.27
CA ILE A 21 -27.04 -4.92 8.76
C ILE A 21 -26.39 -6.21 8.27
N THR A 22 -27.06 -7.35 8.39
CA THR A 22 -26.51 -8.66 7.97
C THR A 22 -26.28 -8.72 6.46
N ILE A 23 -27.22 -8.22 5.64
CA ILE A 23 -27.04 -8.10 4.19
C ILE A 23 -25.85 -7.18 3.86
N THR A 24 -25.76 -6.02 4.51
CA THR A 24 -24.67 -5.06 4.28
C THR A 24 -23.31 -5.65 4.62
N VAL A 25 -23.18 -6.31 5.79
CA VAL A 25 -21.95 -6.99 6.20
C VAL A 25 -21.59 -8.09 5.21
N THR A 26 -22.57 -8.87 4.76
CA THR A 26 -22.34 -9.95 3.78
C THR A 26 -21.81 -9.41 2.46
N ILE A 27 -22.39 -8.32 1.94
CA ILE A 27 -21.92 -7.64 0.72
C ILE A 27 -20.47 -7.15 0.91
N ILE A 28 -20.15 -6.54 2.06
CA ILE A 28 -18.80 -6.07 2.37
C ILE A 28 -17.82 -7.24 2.40
N VAL A 29 -18.17 -8.35 3.06
CA VAL A 29 -17.31 -9.55 3.14
C VAL A 29 -17.07 -10.13 1.74
N ILE A 30 -18.12 -10.30 0.93
CA ILE A 30 -18.01 -10.75 -0.46
C ILE A 30 -17.09 -9.80 -1.25
N ARG A 31 -17.24 -8.49 -1.07
CA ARG A 31 -16.41 -7.49 -1.74
C ARG A 31 -14.94 -7.58 -1.32
N VAL A 32 -14.66 -7.75 -0.03
CA VAL A 32 -13.30 -7.93 0.49
C VAL A 32 -12.67 -9.20 -0.06
N LEU A 33 -13.38 -10.33 -0.04
CA LEU A 33 -12.91 -11.60 -0.60
C LEU A 33 -12.66 -11.50 -2.10
N TYR A 34 -13.56 -10.83 -2.84
CA TYR A 34 -13.38 -10.53 -4.25
C TYR A 34 -12.11 -9.73 -4.51
N VAL A 35 -11.88 -8.65 -3.74
CA VAL A 35 -10.67 -7.82 -3.87
C VAL A 35 -9.43 -8.66 -3.58
N ILE A 36 -9.39 -9.43 -2.49
CA ILE A 36 -8.25 -10.30 -2.15
C ILE A 36 -7.96 -11.31 -3.27
N TYR A 37 -8.99 -11.94 -3.81
CA TYR A 37 -8.87 -12.92 -4.88
C TYR A 37 -8.31 -12.28 -6.17
N TRP A 38 -8.84 -11.12 -6.57
CA TRP A 38 -8.39 -10.43 -7.78
C TRP A 38 -7.04 -9.72 -7.62
N SER A 39 -6.72 -9.23 -6.43
CA SER A 39 -5.43 -8.65 -6.07
C SER A 39 -4.27 -9.64 -6.23
N SER A 40 -4.54 -10.93 -6.09
CA SER A 40 -3.52 -11.98 -6.26
C SER A 40 -3.23 -12.29 -7.73
N LYS A 41 -4.03 -11.78 -8.67
CA LYS A 41 -3.81 -12.00 -10.11
C LYS A 41 -2.94 -10.89 -10.69
N PRO A 42 -1.98 -11.23 -11.57
CA PRO A 42 -1.18 -10.21 -12.25
C PRO A 42 -2.09 -9.29 -13.05
N LEU A 43 -1.83 -7.98 -13.00
CA LEU A 43 -2.58 -7.04 -13.83
C LEU A 43 -2.41 -7.41 -15.30
N ARG A 44 -3.54 -7.66 -15.95
CA ARG A 44 -3.61 -7.66 -17.41
C ARG A 44 -3.48 -6.22 -17.87
N THR A 45 -2.25 -5.76 -18.13
CA THR A 45 -2.03 -4.45 -18.76
C THR A 45 -2.16 -4.64 -20.27
N THR A 46 -3.26 -4.21 -20.86
CA THR A 46 -3.52 -4.37 -22.31
C THR A 46 -2.94 -3.23 -23.16
N SER A 47 -2.12 -2.32 -22.61
CA SER A 47 -1.45 -1.27 -23.39
C SER A 47 -0.23 -0.65 -22.69
N PRO A 48 0.71 -0.04 -23.43
CA PRO A 48 1.93 0.58 -22.91
C PRO A 48 1.70 2.00 -22.33
N GLN A 49 0.55 2.25 -21.70
CA GLN A 49 0.26 3.57 -21.14
C GLN A 49 1.07 3.80 -19.85
N PRO A 50 1.59 5.02 -19.62
CA PRO A 50 2.26 5.37 -18.37
C PRO A 50 1.32 5.21 -17.16
N VAL A 51 1.80 4.55 -16.10
CA VAL A 51 1.07 4.38 -14.86
C VAL A 51 1.62 5.28 -13.76
N SER A 52 0.72 6.02 -13.11
CA SER A 52 1.11 6.88 -11.98
C SER A 52 1.61 6.03 -10.81
N THR A 53 2.84 6.30 -10.39
CA THR A 53 3.57 5.42 -9.47
C THR A 53 3.97 6.17 -8.22
N LEU A 54 3.55 5.66 -7.07
CA LEU A 54 3.93 6.13 -5.77
C LEU A 54 5.07 5.27 -5.21
N VAL A 55 6.21 5.90 -4.94
CA VAL A 55 7.39 5.28 -4.36
C VAL A 55 7.52 5.72 -2.91
N VAL A 56 7.52 4.76 -1.98
CA VAL A 56 7.75 5.02 -0.57
C VAL A 56 9.21 4.75 -0.22
N LEU A 57 9.91 5.79 0.21
CA LEU A 57 11.31 5.75 0.61
C LEU A 57 11.44 5.50 2.11
N GLY A 58 12.34 4.60 2.49
CA GLY A 58 12.74 4.36 3.87
C GLY A 58 14.12 4.96 4.19
N SER A 59 14.38 5.31 5.44
CA SER A 59 15.66 5.94 5.81
C SER A 59 16.88 5.02 5.61
N GLY A 60 17.99 5.60 5.17
CA GLY A 60 19.28 4.91 5.05
C GLY A 60 19.32 3.88 3.93
N GLY A 61 19.66 2.63 4.27
CA GLY A 61 19.80 1.53 3.32
C GLY A 61 18.56 1.31 2.46
N HIS A 62 17.37 1.39 3.05
CA HIS A 62 16.11 1.25 2.32
C HIS A 62 15.93 2.25 1.17
N THR A 63 16.45 3.48 1.28
CA THR A 63 16.41 4.42 0.15
C THR A 63 17.35 3.97 -0.97
N ALA A 64 18.56 3.52 -0.63
CA ALA A 64 19.52 3.03 -1.63
C ALA A 64 18.95 1.82 -2.39
N GLU A 65 18.36 0.88 -1.64
CA GLU A 65 17.64 -0.28 -2.19
C GLU A 65 16.56 0.13 -3.21
N MET A 66 15.70 1.09 -2.83
CA MET A 66 14.61 1.55 -3.69
C MET A 66 15.11 2.29 -4.92
N LEU A 67 16.13 3.14 -4.79
CA LEU A 67 16.72 3.84 -5.92
C LEU A 67 17.40 2.89 -6.92
N ASN A 68 18.08 1.84 -6.43
CA ASN A 68 18.67 0.83 -7.29
C ASN A 68 17.60 0.09 -8.10
N LEU A 69 16.51 -0.32 -7.45
CA LEU A 69 15.36 -0.93 -8.11
C LEU A 69 14.76 -0.02 -9.20
N LEU A 70 14.61 1.27 -8.91
CA LEU A 70 14.07 2.25 -9.86
C LEU A 70 15.00 2.56 -11.04
N SER A 71 16.30 2.25 -10.91
CA SER A 71 17.28 2.43 -11.98
C SER A 71 17.11 1.40 -13.10
N VAL A 72 16.68 0.19 -12.73
CA VAL A 72 16.42 -0.93 -13.65
C VAL A 72 14.97 -0.90 -14.17
N LEU A 73 14.05 -0.26 -13.45
CA LEU A 73 12.64 -0.15 -13.82
C LEU A 73 12.45 0.78 -15.03
N GLN A 74 11.74 0.30 -16.07
CA GLN A 74 11.45 1.06 -17.29
C GLN A 74 10.72 2.37 -16.99
N LYS A 75 11.38 3.51 -17.23
CA LYS A 75 10.87 4.83 -16.80
C LYS A 75 9.55 5.21 -17.45
N ASP A 76 9.44 5.01 -18.76
CA ASP A 76 8.31 5.47 -19.57
C ASP A 76 6.99 4.80 -19.16
N ARG A 77 7.07 3.61 -18.55
CA ARG A 77 5.90 2.89 -18.05
C ARG A 77 5.42 3.39 -16.70
N PHE A 78 6.28 3.95 -15.85
CA PHE A 78 5.96 4.27 -14.47
C PHE A 78 6.00 5.79 -14.21
N THR A 79 5.53 6.59 -15.16
CA THR A 79 5.40 8.05 -15.04
C THR A 79 3.92 8.46 -14.96
N PRO A 80 3.58 9.52 -14.20
CA PRO A 80 4.43 10.31 -13.31
C PRO A 80 4.81 9.57 -12.00
N ARG A 81 5.96 9.94 -11.41
CA ARG A 81 6.49 9.34 -10.18
C ARG A 81 6.29 10.28 -8.99
N PHE A 82 5.80 9.72 -7.89
CA PHE A 82 5.61 10.44 -6.62
C PHE A 82 6.48 9.79 -5.57
N TYR A 83 7.46 10.52 -5.05
CA TYR A 83 8.33 10.07 -3.97
C TYR A 83 7.79 10.53 -2.64
N ILE A 84 7.55 9.60 -1.72
CA ILE A 84 7.17 9.88 -0.35
C ILE A 84 8.27 9.40 0.59
N ALA A 85 8.77 10.30 1.45
CA ALA A 85 9.63 9.93 2.57
C ALA A 85 9.07 10.46 3.89
N ALA A 86 9.55 9.91 4.99
CA ALA A 86 9.23 10.41 6.31
C ALA A 86 9.64 11.88 6.47
N ALA A 87 8.82 12.68 7.19
CA ALA A 87 9.13 14.08 7.48
C ALA A 87 10.46 14.24 8.24
N THR A 88 10.84 13.26 9.07
CA THR A 88 12.12 13.24 9.79
C THR A 88 13.32 12.83 8.93
N ASP A 89 13.10 12.49 7.65
CA ASP A 89 14.13 11.95 6.76
C ASP A 89 14.28 12.78 5.47
N HIS A 90 14.86 13.97 5.64
CA HIS A 90 15.12 14.90 4.53
C HIS A 90 16.17 14.38 3.54
N MET A 91 17.15 13.62 4.04
CA MET A 91 18.25 13.07 3.25
C MET A 91 17.74 12.12 2.15
N SER A 92 16.74 11.29 2.45
CA SER A 92 16.19 10.35 1.48
C SER A 92 15.49 11.05 0.31
N LEU A 93 14.78 12.16 0.56
CA LEU A 93 14.19 12.96 -0.52
C LEU A 93 15.27 13.62 -1.38
N GLN A 94 16.32 14.16 -0.77
CA GLN A 94 17.44 14.75 -1.52
C GLN A 94 18.15 13.71 -2.40
N LYS A 95 18.32 12.47 -1.92
CA LYS A 95 18.85 11.36 -2.72
C LYS A 95 17.94 11.00 -3.91
N ALA A 96 16.63 10.96 -3.71
CA ALA A 96 15.70 10.72 -4.81
C ALA A 96 15.66 11.88 -5.82
N LEU A 97 15.83 13.11 -5.35
CA LEU A 97 15.84 14.31 -6.19
C LEU A 97 17.12 14.38 -7.04
N SER A 98 18.27 14.08 -6.45
CA SER A 98 19.53 13.93 -7.20
C SER A 98 19.47 12.79 -8.20
N PHE A 99 18.90 11.64 -7.82
CA PHE A 99 18.66 10.53 -8.74
C PHE A 99 17.79 10.95 -9.93
N GLU A 100 16.63 11.58 -9.70
CA GLU A 100 15.77 12.03 -10.80
C GLU A 100 16.44 13.12 -11.66
N ASN A 101 17.19 14.05 -11.08
CA ASN A 101 17.94 15.06 -11.86
C ASN A 101 18.96 14.41 -12.80
N SER A 102 19.73 13.41 -12.34
CA SER A 102 20.65 12.65 -13.21
C SER A 102 19.95 11.90 -14.34
N LEU A 103 18.64 11.68 -14.22
CA LEU A 103 17.82 11.04 -15.26
C LEU A 103 17.16 12.07 -16.19
N VAL A 104 16.79 13.25 -15.68
CA VAL A 104 16.19 14.35 -16.45
C VAL A 104 17.17 14.92 -17.47
N ASP A 105 18.47 14.95 -17.17
CA ASP A 105 19.50 15.34 -18.14
C ASP A 105 19.49 14.50 -19.43
N LYS A 106 18.81 13.33 -19.41
CA LYS A 106 18.65 12.44 -20.58
C LYS A 106 17.30 12.55 -21.28
N THR A 107 16.26 13.10 -20.64
CA THR A 107 14.86 13.08 -21.15
C THR A 107 14.13 14.43 -21.10
N GLY A 108 14.69 15.46 -20.47
CA GLY A 108 14.20 16.85 -20.52
C GLY A 108 12.89 17.16 -19.77
N VAL A 109 12.18 16.15 -19.24
CA VAL A 109 10.87 16.35 -18.60
C VAL A 109 10.91 16.01 -17.11
N LYS A 110 10.63 17.00 -16.24
CA LYS A 110 10.49 16.81 -14.78
C LYS A 110 9.12 16.23 -14.45
N THR A 111 8.98 14.90 -14.47
CA THR A 111 7.72 14.21 -14.10
C THR A 111 7.66 13.73 -12.65
N ALA A 112 8.70 14.00 -11.84
CA ALA A 112 8.80 13.53 -10.47
C ALA A 112 8.30 14.60 -9.47
N GLN A 113 7.43 14.19 -8.54
CA GLN A 113 7.01 15.01 -7.40
C GLN A 113 7.50 14.40 -6.10
N PHE A 114 7.93 15.25 -5.17
CA PHE A 114 8.44 14.86 -3.87
C PHE A 114 7.49 15.34 -2.78
N LYS A 115 7.11 14.45 -1.86
CA LYS A 115 6.20 14.74 -0.75
C LYS A 115 6.72 14.10 0.53
N GLN A 116 6.36 14.71 1.65
CA GLN A 116 6.68 14.18 2.98
C GLN A 116 5.43 13.55 3.60
N ILE A 117 5.63 12.59 4.48
CA ILE A 117 4.58 11.97 5.29
C ILE A 117 5.04 11.86 6.74
N TYR A 118 4.12 12.05 7.69
CA TYR A 118 4.42 11.80 9.09
C TYR A 118 4.66 10.30 9.33
N ARG A 119 5.62 9.98 10.20
CA ARG A 119 5.82 8.59 10.63
C ARG A 119 4.73 8.19 11.61
N SER A 120 4.19 6.98 11.45
CA SER A 120 3.23 6.40 12.40
C SER A 120 3.87 6.13 13.77
N ARG A 121 5.19 5.97 13.83
CA ARG A 121 5.96 5.78 15.07
C ARG A 121 7.39 6.27 14.88
N GLU A 122 7.85 7.13 15.77
CA GLU A 122 9.28 7.46 15.85
C GLU A 122 10.05 6.40 16.64
N VAL A 123 11.33 6.22 16.31
CA VAL A 123 12.18 5.21 16.95
C VAL A 123 12.32 5.56 18.44
N GLY A 124 11.83 4.66 19.32
CA GLY A 124 11.85 4.85 20.78
C GLY A 124 10.53 5.29 21.42
N GLN A 125 9.47 5.54 20.65
CA GLN A 125 8.16 5.92 21.22
C GLN A 125 7.41 4.74 21.85
N SER A 126 6.69 5.02 22.93
CA SER A 126 5.83 4.05 23.63
C SER A 126 4.61 3.67 22.78
N TYR A 127 4.15 2.42 22.91
CA TYR A 127 3.02 1.90 22.12
C TYR A 127 1.71 2.70 22.31
N LEU A 128 1.53 3.32 23.49
CA LEU A 128 0.32 4.10 23.80
C LEU A 128 0.29 5.46 23.08
N THR A 129 1.40 6.20 23.08
CA THR A 129 1.52 7.48 22.36
C THR A 129 1.61 7.29 20.84
N SER A 130 2.06 6.10 20.41
CA SER A 130 2.11 5.71 19.00
C SER A 130 0.73 5.65 18.33
N VAL A 131 -0.36 5.45 19.09
CA VAL A 131 -1.71 5.40 18.52
C VAL A 131 -2.13 6.77 17.97
N GLY A 132 -1.89 7.85 18.73
CA GLY A 132 -2.24 9.21 18.31
C GLY A 132 -1.45 9.66 17.08
N THR A 133 -0.13 9.44 17.08
CA THR A 133 0.72 9.74 15.93
C THR A 133 0.39 8.90 14.71
N THR A 134 -0.03 7.64 14.90
CA THR A 134 -0.54 6.78 13.81
C THR A 134 -1.81 7.34 13.18
N ILE A 135 -2.76 7.85 13.96
CA ILE A 135 -4.01 8.44 13.43
C ILE A 135 -3.69 9.69 12.60
N ILE A 136 -2.82 10.58 13.09
CA ILE A 136 -2.40 11.78 12.35
C ILE A 136 -1.69 11.39 11.05
N ALA A 137 -0.78 10.40 11.12
CA ALA A 137 -0.11 9.87 9.94
C ALA A 137 -1.10 9.25 8.94
N MET A 138 -2.13 8.55 9.43
CA MET A 138 -3.20 7.97 8.61
C MET A 138 -4.04 9.05 7.93
N ALA A 139 -4.44 10.11 8.64
CA ALA A 139 -5.20 11.22 8.07
C ALA A 139 -4.40 11.94 6.98
N HIS A 140 -3.11 12.21 7.24
CA HIS A 140 -2.23 12.81 6.25
C HIS A 140 -1.99 11.90 5.04
N ALA A 141 -1.77 10.60 5.28
CA ALA A 141 -1.66 9.58 4.23
C ALA A 141 -2.94 9.52 3.38
N LEU A 142 -4.11 9.62 4.00
CA LEU A 142 -5.39 9.59 3.33
C LEU A 142 -5.55 10.78 2.39
N TRP A 143 -5.24 11.99 2.87
CA TRP A 143 -5.24 13.20 2.05
C TRP A 143 -4.29 13.07 0.85
N LEU A 144 -3.07 12.55 1.07
CA LEU A 144 -2.09 12.30 0.00
C LEU A 144 -2.62 11.30 -1.03
N MET A 145 -3.21 10.19 -0.59
CA MET A 145 -3.74 9.14 -1.47
C MET A 145 -4.91 9.63 -2.31
N ILE A 146 -5.79 10.48 -1.76
CA ILE A 146 -6.91 11.11 -2.50
C ILE A 146 -6.39 12.11 -3.54
N LYS A 147 -5.35 12.87 -3.20
CA LYS A 147 -4.77 13.90 -4.08
C LYS A 147 -3.96 13.30 -5.23
N ILE A 148 -3.12 12.30 -4.94
CA ILE A 148 -2.20 11.69 -5.91
C ILE A 148 -2.90 10.62 -6.76
N ARG A 149 -3.82 9.85 -6.17
CA ARG A 149 -4.49 8.68 -6.75
C ARG A 149 -3.54 7.75 -7.54
N PRO A 150 -2.51 7.19 -6.88
CA PRO A 150 -1.53 6.37 -7.57
C PRO A 150 -2.14 5.07 -8.09
N GLN A 151 -1.69 4.61 -9.25
CA GLN A 151 -2.06 3.30 -9.81
C GLN A 151 -1.18 2.19 -9.27
N VAL A 152 0.06 2.52 -8.96
CA VAL A 152 1.09 1.60 -8.49
C VAL A 152 1.72 2.18 -7.23
N ILE A 153 1.92 1.35 -6.22
CA ILE A 153 2.59 1.69 -4.97
C ILE A 153 3.78 0.74 -4.82
N LEU A 154 4.98 1.30 -4.78
CA LEU A 154 6.23 0.58 -4.54
C LEU A 154 6.74 0.90 -3.14
N CYS A 155 6.97 -0.13 -2.33
CA CYS A 155 7.48 0.04 -0.96
C CYS A 155 8.41 -1.10 -0.55
N ASN A 156 9.42 -0.80 0.28
CA ASN A 156 10.43 -1.77 0.72
C ASN A 156 10.55 -1.92 2.25
N GLY A 157 9.40 -1.96 2.94
CA GLY A 157 9.33 -2.29 4.36
C GLY A 157 9.51 -1.22 5.43
N PRO A 158 9.73 0.09 5.17
CA PRO A 158 9.70 1.06 6.26
C PRO A 158 8.29 1.10 6.88
N GLY A 159 8.18 1.26 8.20
CA GLY A 159 6.86 1.31 8.88
C GLY A 159 5.93 2.39 8.32
N THR A 160 6.50 3.44 7.71
CA THR A 160 5.81 4.51 6.98
C THR A 160 4.96 4.02 5.80
N CYS A 161 5.25 2.85 5.22
CA CYS A 161 4.46 2.33 4.10
C CYS A 161 3.12 1.73 4.54
N ILE A 162 2.96 1.35 5.81
CA ILE A 162 1.76 0.64 6.29
C ILE A 162 0.48 1.49 6.14
N PRO A 163 0.41 2.74 6.62
CA PRO A 163 -0.78 3.58 6.42
C PRO A 163 -1.19 3.70 4.95
N LEU A 164 -0.21 3.95 4.07
CA LEU A 164 -0.46 4.09 2.63
C LEU A 164 -1.03 2.80 2.03
N CYS A 165 -0.49 1.65 2.41
CA CYS A 165 -1.00 0.35 1.95
C CYS A 165 -2.40 0.05 2.49
N VAL A 166 -2.69 0.41 3.75
CA VAL A 166 -4.03 0.28 4.37
C VAL A 166 -5.06 1.10 3.61
N ILE A 167 -4.76 2.36 3.36
CA ILE A 167 -5.66 3.25 2.63
C ILE A 167 -5.87 2.76 1.19
N ALA A 168 -4.80 2.33 0.52
CA ALA A 168 -4.90 1.77 -0.83
C ALA A 168 -5.79 0.52 -0.88
N PHE A 169 -5.68 -0.37 0.11
CA PHE A 169 -6.55 -1.54 0.22
C PHE A 169 -8.01 -1.15 0.47
N ILE A 170 -8.27 -0.22 1.39
CA ILE A 170 -9.62 0.32 1.64
C ILE A 170 -10.20 0.92 0.36
N PHE A 171 -9.42 1.66 -0.42
CA PHE A 171 -9.88 2.24 -1.68
C PHE A 171 -10.28 1.19 -2.72
N LYS A 172 -9.61 0.02 -2.75
CA LYS A 172 -10.03 -1.11 -3.58
C LYS A 172 -11.38 -1.67 -3.12
N VAL A 173 -11.53 -1.89 -1.81
CA VAL A 173 -12.75 -2.45 -1.21
C VAL A 173 -13.94 -1.54 -1.48
N VAL A 174 -13.81 -0.24 -1.21
CA VAL A 174 -14.86 0.77 -1.45
C VAL A 174 -15.09 1.02 -2.94
N GLY A 175 -14.14 0.68 -3.81
CA GLY A 175 -14.26 0.87 -5.26
C GLY A 175 -13.89 2.27 -5.75
N ILE A 176 -13.20 3.06 -4.93
CA ILE A 176 -12.71 4.40 -5.31
C ILE A 176 -11.61 4.30 -6.35
N ARG A 177 -10.60 3.45 -6.09
CA ARG A 177 -9.45 3.28 -6.98
C ARG A 177 -8.81 1.92 -6.78
N TRP A 178 -8.50 1.25 -7.89
CA TRP A 178 -7.64 0.07 -7.88
C TRP A 178 -6.17 0.49 -7.94
N SER A 179 -5.47 0.41 -6.82
CA SER A 179 -4.03 0.73 -6.70
C SER A 179 -3.23 -0.53 -6.42
N THR A 180 -2.31 -0.90 -7.30
CA THR A 180 -1.52 -2.13 -7.15
C THR A 180 -0.33 -1.88 -6.23
N ILE A 181 -0.19 -2.72 -5.21
CA ILE A 181 0.80 -2.63 -4.15
C ILE A 181 1.87 -3.69 -4.43
N PHE A 182 3.05 -3.21 -4.80
CA PHE A 182 4.27 -4.00 -4.95
C PHE A 182 5.14 -3.78 -3.73
N TYR A 183 5.32 -4.84 -2.96
CA TYR A 183 6.17 -4.84 -1.79
C TYR A 183 7.45 -5.61 -2.09
N VAL A 184 8.60 -4.97 -1.93
CA VAL A 184 9.91 -5.62 -2.09
C VAL A 184 10.57 -5.74 -0.72
N GLU A 185 10.75 -6.96 -0.22
CA GLU A 185 11.43 -7.15 1.05
C GLU A 185 12.91 -6.76 0.95
N SER A 186 13.42 -6.10 2.00
CA SER A 186 14.82 -5.66 2.07
C SER A 186 15.80 -6.84 2.02
N ILE A 187 16.96 -6.61 1.41
CA ILE A 187 18.00 -7.65 1.25
C ILE A 187 18.53 -8.12 2.61
N ALA A 188 18.50 -7.27 3.63
CA ALA A 188 18.93 -7.59 4.99
C ALA A 188 18.05 -8.69 5.65
N ARG A 189 16.88 -8.99 5.10
CA ARG A 189 15.94 -9.97 5.66
C ARG A 189 16.13 -11.34 5.02
N VAL A 190 17.01 -12.14 5.60
CA VAL A 190 17.32 -13.50 5.09
C VAL A 190 16.38 -14.58 5.64
N ARG A 191 16.09 -14.53 6.96
CA ARG A 191 15.41 -15.64 7.67
C ARG A 191 13.91 -15.46 7.84
N ARG A 192 13.45 -14.21 8.00
CA ARG A 192 12.05 -13.85 8.28
C ARG A 192 11.72 -12.51 7.63
N LEU A 193 10.50 -12.38 7.11
CA LEU A 193 9.96 -11.10 6.62
C LEU A 193 10.07 -10.02 7.70
N SER A 194 10.18 -8.75 7.30
CA SER A 194 10.06 -7.62 8.21
C SER A 194 8.66 -7.59 8.84
N LEU A 195 8.48 -6.82 9.92
CA LEU A 195 7.15 -6.69 10.53
C LEU A 195 6.14 -6.14 9.51
N SER A 196 6.56 -5.13 8.73
CA SER A 196 5.76 -4.55 7.65
C SER A 196 5.43 -5.60 6.58
N GLY A 197 6.42 -6.35 6.10
CA GLY A 197 6.23 -7.39 5.09
C GLY A 197 5.36 -8.54 5.59
N LEU A 198 5.52 -8.95 6.85
CA LEU A 198 4.69 -9.96 7.49
C LEU A 198 3.23 -9.49 7.63
N LEU A 199 3.01 -8.23 7.99
CA LEU A 199 1.67 -7.66 8.10
C LEU A 199 0.98 -7.61 6.74
N LEU A 200 1.64 -7.07 5.73
CA LEU A 200 1.11 -6.99 4.36
C LEU A 200 0.87 -8.39 3.76
N TYR A 201 1.75 -9.34 4.05
CA TYR A 201 1.57 -10.74 3.68
C TYR A 201 0.32 -11.30 4.35
N LYS A 202 0.23 -11.28 5.69
CA LYS A 202 -0.87 -11.90 6.44
C LYS A 202 -2.23 -11.27 6.14
N LEU A 203 -2.28 -9.95 5.98
CA LEU A 203 -3.52 -9.22 5.68
C LEU A 203 -3.91 -9.24 4.19
N HIS A 204 -3.12 -9.91 3.33
CA HIS A 204 -3.39 -10.00 1.89
C HIS A 204 -3.52 -8.63 1.21
N MET A 205 -2.74 -7.65 1.69
CA MET A 205 -2.81 -6.28 1.22
C MET A 205 -1.90 -6.02 0.03
N ALA A 206 -0.70 -6.61 0.06
CA ALA A 206 0.22 -6.55 -1.07
C ALA A 206 -0.29 -7.47 -2.20
N ASP A 207 -0.51 -6.90 -3.38
CA ASP A 207 -0.88 -7.67 -4.57
C ASP A 207 0.29 -8.53 -5.05
N GLN A 208 1.50 -7.98 -4.95
CA GLN A 208 2.74 -8.64 -5.35
C GLN A 208 3.78 -8.42 -4.25
N LEU A 209 4.27 -9.51 -3.69
CA LEU A 209 5.31 -9.48 -2.67
C LEU A 209 6.57 -10.16 -3.20
N PHE A 210 7.67 -9.42 -3.28
CA PHE A 210 8.95 -9.90 -3.76
C PHE A 210 9.93 -10.15 -2.62
N VAL A 211 10.66 -11.26 -2.69
CA VAL A 211 11.71 -11.63 -1.75
C VAL A 211 13.01 -11.92 -2.48
N GLN A 212 14.12 -11.55 -1.86
CA GLN A 212 15.46 -11.70 -2.45
C GLN A 212 16.19 -12.99 -2.02
N TRP A 213 15.58 -13.79 -1.13
CA TRP A 213 16.15 -15.02 -0.60
C TRP A 213 15.23 -16.22 -0.86
N PRO A 214 15.75 -17.34 -1.40
CA PRO A 214 14.92 -18.51 -1.71
C PRO A 214 14.36 -19.17 -0.44
N GLN A 215 15.04 -19.05 0.70
CA GLN A 215 14.56 -19.57 1.98
C GLN A 215 13.26 -18.87 2.41
N LEU A 216 13.11 -17.58 2.11
CA LEU A 216 11.88 -16.84 2.39
C LEU A 216 10.74 -17.33 1.49
N GLN A 217 11.00 -17.55 0.20
CA GLN A 217 9.96 -18.06 -0.71
C GLN A 217 9.44 -19.42 -0.24
N ARG A 218 10.32 -20.33 0.19
CA ARG A 218 9.93 -21.64 0.75
C ARG A 218 9.01 -21.50 1.96
N LYS A 219 9.25 -20.49 2.80
CA LYS A 219 8.44 -20.22 4.00
C LYS A 219 7.16 -19.45 3.70
N TYR A 220 7.15 -18.65 2.64
CA TYR A 220 6.06 -17.77 2.25
C TYR A 220 5.74 -18.00 0.76
N PRO A 221 4.97 -19.05 0.42
CA PRO A 221 4.79 -19.48 -0.98
C PRO A 221 4.14 -18.44 -1.91
N ARG A 222 3.41 -17.45 -1.36
CA ARG A 222 2.82 -16.36 -2.15
C ARG A 222 3.83 -15.25 -2.47
N ALA A 223 5.04 -15.31 -1.92
CA ALA A 223 6.10 -14.40 -2.25
C ALA A 223 6.79 -14.84 -3.54
N HIS A 224 7.14 -13.89 -4.40
CA HIS A 224 7.89 -14.11 -5.61
C HIS A 224 9.39 -13.93 -5.33
N TYR A 225 10.16 -14.99 -5.53
CA TYR A 225 11.62 -14.90 -5.47
C TYR A 225 12.15 -14.24 -6.76
N VAL A 226 12.97 -13.22 -6.60
CA VAL A 226 13.51 -12.39 -7.69
C VAL A 226 15.04 -12.32 -7.70
N GLY A 227 15.70 -13.04 -6.79
CA GLY A 227 17.16 -12.98 -6.64
C GLY A 227 17.63 -11.68 -6.00
N CYS A 228 18.94 -11.41 -6.14
CA CYS A 228 19.57 -10.19 -5.65
C CYS A 228 19.23 -9.05 -6.61
N LEU A 229 18.33 -8.16 -6.20
CA LEU A 229 17.95 -6.98 -6.99
C LEU A 229 18.90 -5.79 -6.76
N MET A 230 19.92 -5.97 -5.91
CA MET A 230 20.80 -4.93 -5.42
C MET A 230 22.26 -5.31 -5.56
#